data_AF-A0A955BH08-F1
#
_entry.id   AF-A0A955BH08-F1
#
_cell.length_a   1.000
_cell.length_b   1.000
_cell.length_c   1.000
_cell.angle_alpha   90.00
_cell.angle_beta   90.00
_cell.angle_gamma   90.00
#
_symmetry.space_group_name_H-M   'P 1'
#
loop_
_entity.id
_entity.type
_entity.pdbx_description
1 polymer ?
#
loop_
_entity_poly.entity_id
_entity_poly.type
_entity_poly.pdbx_seq_one_letter_code
_entity_poly.pdbx_strand_id
1 'polypeptide(L)'
;MNGSQWVRRVVGALSLLPVAVTFVAASDLAPGGSRSDQQIRAALEQRVDFDIPESKLADLVSFLRERGIPVSVNSRALEDYGIDTNTRLDISHQDISVRAGLNLALQQVDLTWTVRDGLLIITTADDVERTLITRIYDVRDLVDVVPQSAWNRYSQVWELVDFNSLIDVITTTIEPDTWDAVGGPASAAPYRNWRMRLLVVSQTWQN
;
A
#
# COMPACT_ATOMS: atom_id res chain seq x y z
N MET A 1 -7.84 -24.37 65.27
CA MET A 1 -6.65 -24.18 66.13
C MET A 1 -5.46 -24.81 65.44
N ASN A 2 -4.36 -24.05 65.34
CA ASN A 2 -3.03 -24.38 64.81
C ASN A 2 -2.96 -24.78 63.33
N GLY A 3 -2.01 -24.32 62.53
CA GLY A 3 -0.75 -23.65 62.83
C GLY A 3 0.17 -24.00 61.66
N SER A 4 0.37 -23.05 60.76
CA SER A 4 1.20 -23.11 59.58
C SER A 4 2.68 -23.27 59.95
N GLN A 5 3.46 -23.98 59.10
CA GLN A 5 4.73 -23.53 58.49
C GLN A 5 5.56 -24.68 57.87
N TRP A 6 6.23 -24.34 56.75
CA TRP A 6 7.31 -25.04 55.99
C TRP A 6 6.88 -26.23 55.11
N VAL A 7 7.20 -26.32 53.80
CA VAL A 7 8.50 -26.15 53.12
C VAL A 7 8.35 -25.63 51.67
N ARG A 8 9.30 -24.76 51.31
CA ARG A 8 9.52 -24.08 50.02
C ARG A 8 9.83 -25.05 48.87
N ARG A 9 9.34 -24.80 47.66
CA ARG A 9 10.10 -25.05 46.42
C ARG A 9 9.95 -23.88 45.46
N VAL A 10 11.11 -23.49 44.95
CA VAL A 10 11.47 -22.44 44.01
C VAL A 10 10.87 -22.72 42.64
N VAL A 11 10.26 -21.72 41.98
CA VAL A 11 10.25 -21.60 40.52
C VAL A 11 10.38 -20.11 40.15
N GLY A 12 11.17 -19.86 39.12
CA GLY A 12 11.82 -18.60 38.76
C GLY A 12 10.91 -17.42 38.51
N ALA A 13 11.46 -16.24 38.80
CA ALA A 13 10.99 -14.97 38.30
C ALA A 13 11.14 -14.94 36.77
N LEU A 14 10.04 -15.16 36.04
CA LEU A 14 9.95 -14.68 34.66
C LEU A 14 9.62 -13.19 34.72
N SER A 15 10.62 -12.36 34.46
CA SER A 15 10.44 -10.96 34.11
C SER A 15 9.64 -10.87 32.81
N LEU A 16 8.33 -10.61 32.94
CA LEU A 16 7.49 -10.20 31.83
C LEU A 16 7.90 -8.78 31.43
N LEU A 17 8.72 -8.66 30.38
CA LEU A 17 8.85 -7.40 29.66
C LEU A 17 7.51 -7.16 28.94
N PRO A 18 6.86 -6.00 29.10
CA PRO A 18 5.70 -5.67 28.30
C PRO A 18 6.17 -5.52 26.85
N VAL A 19 5.70 -6.39 25.97
CA VAL A 19 5.74 -6.14 24.53
C VAL A 19 4.87 -4.91 24.31
N ALA A 20 5.51 -3.75 24.18
CA ALA A 20 4.84 -2.54 23.75
C ALA A 20 4.37 -2.79 22.31
N VAL A 21 3.11 -3.17 22.17
CA VAL A 21 2.41 -3.06 20.89
C VAL A 21 2.25 -1.57 20.66
N THR A 22 3.20 -0.98 19.91
CA THR A 22 3.08 0.38 19.43
C THR A 22 1.81 0.45 18.60
N PHE A 23 0.80 1.16 19.11
CA PHE A 23 -0.40 1.48 18.34
C PHE A 23 0.03 2.36 17.17
N VAL A 24 0.15 1.77 15.97
CA VAL A 24 0.15 2.53 14.72
C VAL A 24 -1.22 3.21 14.65
N ALA A 25 -1.22 4.54 14.58
CA ALA A 25 -2.44 5.31 14.53
C ALA A 25 -3.28 4.92 13.29
N ALA A 26 -4.57 4.69 13.49
CA ALA A 26 -5.53 4.31 12.45
C ALA A 26 -5.65 5.32 11.29
N SER A 27 -4.99 6.48 11.36
CA SER A 27 -4.89 7.45 10.26
C SER A 27 -3.98 6.99 9.11
N ASP A 28 -3.14 5.99 9.34
CA ASP A 28 -2.18 5.48 8.33
C ASP A 28 -2.78 4.40 7.41
N LEU A 29 -4.04 4.01 7.65
CA LEU A 29 -4.73 2.92 6.95
C LEU A 29 -5.82 3.39 5.98
N ALA A 30 -5.97 4.70 5.76
CA ALA A 30 -6.92 5.22 4.76
C ALA A 30 -6.39 4.97 3.33
N PRO A 31 -7.27 4.79 2.32
CA PRO A 31 -6.88 4.62 0.90
C PRO A 31 -6.16 5.84 0.27
N GLY A 32 -5.76 6.84 1.09
CA GLY A 32 -5.10 8.07 0.69
C GLY A 32 -3.60 8.17 1.01
N GLY A 33 -3.00 7.20 1.69
CA GLY A 33 -1.63 7.33 2.21
C GLY A 33 -1.52 8.29 3.39
N SER A 34 -0.30 8.51 3.89
CA SER A 34 0.00 9.43 5.00
C SER A 34 -0.46 10.86 4.70
N ARG A 35 -0.55 11.75 5.70
CA ARG A 35 -0.85 13.19 5.47
C ARG A 35 0.12 13.81 4.45
N SER A 36 1.37 13.38 4.49
CA SER A 36 2.41 13.79 3.54
C SER A 36 2.10 13.28 2.13
N ASP A 37 1.63 12.05 1.99
CA ASP A 37 1.25 11.47 0.69
C ASP A 37 0.09 12.24 0.06
N GLN A 38 -0.89 12.64 0.88
CA GLN A 38 -2.01 13.47 0.42
C GLN A 38 -1.55 14.86 -0.04
N GLN A 39 -0.59 15.47 0.66
CA GLN A 39 -0.01 16.76 0.26
C GLN A 39 0.73 16.64 -1.07
N ILE A 40 1.49 15.56 -1.28
CA ILE A 40 2.16 15.29 -2.55
C ILE A 40 1.14 15.09 -3.67
N ARG A 41 0.11 14.29 -3.45
CA ARG A 41 -0.96 14.09 -4.45
C ARG A 41 -1.67 15.40 -4.82
N ALA A 42 -1.89 16.28 -3.84
CA ALA A 42 -2.46 17.60 -4.08
C ALA A 42 -1.50 18.52 -4.84
N ALA A 43 -0.20 18.49 -4.53
CA ALA A 43 0.83 19.21 -5.29
C ALA A 43 0.90 18.73 -6.75
N LEU A 44 0.69 17.43 -6.99
CA LEU A 44 0.63 16.85 -8.33
C LEU A 44 -0.59 17.33 -9.16
N GLU A 45 -1.66 17.81 -8.54
CA GLU A 45 -2.83 18.38 -9.25
C GLU A 45 -2.60 19.81 -9.74
N GLN A 46 -1.58 20.50 -9.23
CA GLN A 46 -1.33 21.88 -9.60
C GLN A 46 -1.02 21.97 -11.09
N ARG A 47 -1.62 22.95 -11.77
CA ARG A 47 -1.39 23.21 -13.20
C ARG A 47 -0.13 24.03 -13.37
N VAL A 48 0.72 23.63 -14.30
CA VAL A 48 2.00 24.25 -14.59
C VAL A 48 2.29 24.19 -16.08
N ASP A 49 3.17 25.08 -16.53
CA ASP A 49 3.77 24.99 -17.85
C ASP A 49 5.00 24.08 -17.75
N PHE A 50 4.93 22.93 -18.41
CA PHE A 50 6.08 22.08 -18.67
C PHE A 50 6.75 22.56 -19.95
N ASP A 51 7.62 23.55 -19.81
CA ASP A 51 8.51 23.99 -20.88
C ASP A 51 9.94 23.64 -20.47
N ILE A 52 10.31 22.37 -20.64
CA ILE A 52 11.66 21.89 -20.33
C ILE A 52 12.30 21.31 -21.60
N PRO A 53 12.75 22.17 -22.52
CA PRO A 53 13.34 21.75 -23.78
C PRO A 53 14.65 20.97 -23.55
N GLU A 54 14.80 19.82 -24.21
CA GLU A 54 15.96 18.92 -24.11
C GLU A 54 16.30 18.47 -22.68
N SER A 55 15.28 18.40 -21.81
CA SER A 55 15.48 18.16 -20.39
C SER A 55 15.90 16.73 -20.07
N LYS A 56 16.78 16.60 -19.09
CA LYS A 56 17.17 15.29 -18.55
C LYS A 56 16.22 14.90 -17.43
N LEU A 57 16.21 13.61 -17.09
CA LEU A 57 15.53 13.12 -15.88
C LEU A 57 15.97 13.89 -14.61
N ALA A 58 17.24 14.31 -14.54
CA ALA A 58 17.76 15.14 -13.44
C ALA A 58 17.06 16.51 -13.33
N ASP A 59 16.74 17.11 -14.48
CA ASP A 59 16.11 18.43 -14.55
C ASP A 59 14.65 18.33 -14.13
N LEU A 60 13.95 17.25 -14.54
CA LEU A 60 12.60 16.93 -14.07
C LEU A 60 12.56 16.73 -12.55
N VAL A 61 13.52 15.99 -11.99
CA VAL A 61 13.63 15.80 -10.53
C VAL A 61 13.83 17.14 -9.82
N SER A 62 14.69 18.01 -10.36
CA SER A 62 14.95 19.34 -9.80
C SER A 62 13.70 20.23 -9.85
N PHE A 63 13.01 20.23 -10.99
CA PHE A 63 11.73 20.93 -11.20
C PHE A 63 10.65 20.53 -10.19
N LEU A 64 10.58 19.25 -9.81
CA LEU A 64 9.66 18.77 -8.78
C LEU A 64 10.07 19.24 -7.38
N ARG A 65 11.37 19.21 -7.05
CA ARG A 65 11.90 19.66 -5.75
C ARG A 65 11.66 21.14 -5.50
N GLU A 66 11.83 21.97 -6.52
CA GLU A 66 11.57 23.42 -6.44
C GLU A 66 10.12 23.75 -6.08
N ARG A 67 9.19 22.85 -6.40
CA ARG A 67 7.76 22.95 -6.04
C ARG A 67 7.44 22.36 -4.67
N GLY A 68 8.46 21.99 -3.90
CA GLY A 68 8.30 21.39 -2.57
C GLY A 68 7.83 19.94 -2.60
N ILE A 69 7.94 19.24 -3.75
CA ILE A 69 7.64 17.82 -3.83
C ILE A 69 8.90 17.03 -3.48
N PRO A 70 8.92 16.29 -2.35
CA PRO A 70 10.07 15.49 -1.98
C PRO A 70 10.15 14.26 -2.90
N VAL A 71 11.16 14.24 -3.78
CA VAL A 71 11.33 13.22 -4.81
C VAL A 71 12.64 12.43 -4.65
N SER A 72 12.53 11.12 -4.86
CA SER A 72 13.61 10.14 -4.89
C SER A 72 13.57 9.33 -6.19
N VAL A 73 14.73 8.91 -6.67
CA VAL A 73 14.86 8.07 -7.87
C VAL A 73 15.40 6.71 -7.43
N ASN A 74 14.74 5.62 -7.83
CA ASN A 74 15.22 4.27 -7.58
C ASN A 74 16.33 3.91 -8.58
N SER A 75 17.56 4.39 -8.35
CA SER A 75 18.69 4.18 -9.26
C SER A 75 18.92 2.72 -9.61
N ARG A 76 18.73 1.81 -8.64
CA ARG A 76 18.89 0.37 -8.88
C ARG A 76 17.89 -0.16 -9.91
N ALA A 77 16.61 0.19 -9.76
CA ALA A 77 15.59 -0.23 -10.71
C ALA A 77 15.82 0.35 -12.12
N LEU A 78 16.31 1.59 -12.19
CA LEU A 78 16.59 2.26 -13.47
C LEU A 78 17.84 1.68 -14.18
N GLU A 79 18.88 1.33 -13.43
CA GLU A 79 20.13 0.75 -13.95
C GLU A 79 19.88 -0.59 -14.67
N ASP A 80 18.93 -1.40 -14.20
CA ASP A 80 18.54 -2.67 -14.81
C ASP A 80 17.98 -2.50 -16.24
N TYR A 81 17.51 -1.29 -16.58
CA TYR A 81 17.00 -0.92 -17.91
C TYR A 81 17.96 0.00 -18.68
N GLY A 82 19.17 0.23 -18.15
CA GLY A 82 20.16 1.12 -18.77
C GLY A 82 19.76 2.60 -18.77
N ILE A 83 18.84 2.99 -17.89
CA ILE A 83 18.35 4.36 -17.74
C ILE A 83 19.17 5.03 -16.63
N ASP A 84 19.67 6.24 -16.92
CA ASP A 84 20.36 7.06 -15.92
C ASP A 84 19.68 8.44 -15.78
N THR A 85 20.17 9.23 -14.82
CA THR A 85 19.66 10.58 -14.59
C THR A 85 19.93 11.56 -15.75
N ASN A 86 20.77 11.19 -16.74
CA ASN A 86 21.05 11.97 -17.94
C ASN A 86 20.15 11.63 -19.13
N THR A 87 19.29 10.61 -19.00
CA THR A 87 18.31 10.24 -20.01
C THR A 87 17.46 11.45 -20.39
N ARG A 88 17.39 11.73 -21.68
CA ARG A 88 16.65 12.87 -22.24
C ARG A 88 15.17 12.57 -22.30
N LEU A 89 14.37 13.59 -22.04
CA LEU A 89 12.92 13.60 -22.04
C LEU A 89 12.45 14.70 -23.00
N ASP A 90 11.44 14.40 -23.82
CA ASP A 90 10.82 15.38 -24.71
C ASP A 90 9.45 15.77 -24.15
N ILE A 91 9.39 16.85 -23.38
CA ILE A 91 8.15 17.34 -22.80
C ILE A 91 8.00 18.85 -22.97
N SER A 92 6.99 19.25 -23.74
CA SER A 92 6.64 20.64 -23.99
C SER A 92 5.12 20.81 -24.03
N HIS A 93 4.54 21.14 -22.87
CA HIS A 93 3.09 21.33 -22.70
C HIS A 93 2.79 22.50 -21.75
N GLN A 94 1.81 23.30 -22.10
CA GLN A 94 1.32 24.42 -21.28
C GLN A 94 0.02 24.06 -20.58
N ASP A 95 -0.20 24.61 -19.39
CA ASP A 95 -1.42 24.44 -18.59
C ASP A 95 -1.83 22.95 -18.33
N ILE A 96 -0.85 22.10 -18.00
CA ILE A 96 -1.09 20.70 -17.62
C ILE A 96 -0.83 20.49 -16.14
N SER A 97 -1.48 19.49 -15.53
CA SER A 97 -1.16 19.13 -14.15
C SER A 97 0.26 18.57 -14.05
N VAL A 98 0.94 18.81 -12.91
CA VAL A 98 2.24 18.19 -12.60
C VAL A 98 2.16 16.67 -12.77
N ARG A 99 1.04 16.06 -12.37
CA ARG A 99 0.79 14.63 -12.59
C ARG A 99 0.81 14.24 -14.06
N ALA A 100 0.05 14.93 -14.90
CA ALA A 100 -0.05 14.60 -16.31
C ALA A 100 1.31 14.77 -16.99
N GLY A 101 2.02 15.86 -16.68
CA GLY A 101 3.36 16.10 -17.23
C GLY A 101 4.37 15.05 -16.77
N LEU A 102 4.37 14.72 -15.48
CA LEU A 102 5.22 13.65 -14.94
C LEU A 102 4.93 12.30 -15.62
N ASN A 103 3.66 11.97 -15.81
CA ASN A 103 3.25 10.72 -16.46
C ASN A 103 3.71 10.67 -17.93
N LEU A 104 3.48 11.75 -18.68
CA LEU A 104 3.90 11.86 -20.08
C LEU A 104 5.42 11.84 -20.25
N ALA A 105 6.17 12.46 -19.33
CA ALA A 105 7.63 12.46 -19.36
C ALA A 105 8.19 11.05 -19.10
N LEU A 106 7.71 10.37 -18.05
CA LEU A 106 8.24 9.07 -17.65
C LEU A 106 7.83 7.94 -18.60
N GLN A 107 6.66 8.03 -19.23
CA GLN A 107 6.20 7.05 -20.22
C GLN A 107 7.12 6.94 -21.45
N GLN A 108 7.88 7.99 -21.80
CA GLN A 108 8.81 7.96 -22.94
C GLN A 108 10.03 7.07 -22.72
N VAL A 109 10.33 6.79 -21.45
CA VAL A 109 11.52 6.03 -21.01
C VAL A 109 11.11 4.81 -20.19
N ASP A 110 9.88 4.31 -20.36
CA ASP A 110 9.33 3.14 -19.64
C ASP A 110 9.44 3.22 -18.11
N LEU A 111 9.39 4.44 -17.57
CA LEU A 111 9.36 4.69 -16.14
C LEU A 111 7.94 5.08 -15.67
N THR A 112 7.75 4.92 -14.36
CA THR A 112 6.54 5.31 -13.64
C THR A 112 6.91 5.95 -12.30
N TRP A 113 5.89 6.35 -11.54
CA TRP A 113 6.08 6.92 -10.21
C TRP A 113 5.07 6.38 -9.22
N THR A 114 5.43 6.38 -7.94
CA THR A 114 4.57 6.02 -6.82
C THR A 114 4.81 6.98 -5.66
N VAL A 115 3.80 7.22 -4.82
CA VAL A 115 3.94 8.05 -3.61
C VAL A 115 3.89 7.14 -2.40
N ARG A 116 4.99 7.06 -1.65
CA ARG A 116 5.13 6.19 -0.47
C ARG A 116 5.93 6.89 0.60
N ASP A 117 5.51 6.75 1.85
CA ASP A 117 6.19 7.29 3.04
C ASP A 117 6.53 8.79 2.94
N GLY A 118 5.65 9.57 2.30
CA GLY A 118 5.84 11.00 2.08
C GLY A 118 6.91 11.33 1.04
N LEU A 119 7.22 10.42 0.13
CA LEU A 119 8.15 10.62 -0.99
C LEU A 119 7.48 10.25 -2.32
N LEU A 120 7.74 11.06 -3.35
CA LEU A 120 7.50 10.67 -4.74
C LEU A 120 8.71 9.86 -5.22
N ILE A 121 8.49 8.59 -5.54
CA ILE A 121 9.53 7.67 -6.00
C ILE A 121 9.35 7.47 -7.50
N ILE A 122 10.37 7.83 -8.29
CA ILE A 122 10.46 7.51 -9.72
C ILE A 122 11.16 6.17 -9.85
N THR A 123 10.52 5.22 -10.54
CA THR A 123 10.99 3.84 -10.68
C THR A 123 10.45 3.20 -11.97
N THR A 124 10.75 1.94 -12.24
CA THR A 124 10.24 1.17 -13.40
C THR A 124 8.90 0.50 -13.11
N ALA A 125 8.11 0.18 -14.12
CA ALA A 125 6.84 -0.56 -13.95
C ALA A 125 7.04 -1.89 -13.21
N ASP A 126 8.03 -2.69 -13.60
CA ASP A 126 8.37 -3.97 -12.96
C ASP A 126 8.69 -3.84 -11.46
N ASP A 127 9.36 -2.76 -11.04
CA ASP A 127 9.67 -2.51 -9.62
C ASP A 127 8.41 -2.18 -8.82
N VAL A 128 7.48 -1.44 -9.42
CA VAL A 128 6.16 -1.17 -8.81
C VAL A 128 5.35 -2.45 -8.68
N GLU A 129 5.34 -3.30 -9.71
CA GLU A 129 4.69 -4.61 -9.72
C GLU A 129 5.29 -5.57 -8.70
N ARG A 130 6.59 -5.48 -8.42
CA ARG A 130 7.21 -6.31 -7.37
C ARG A 130 6.88 -5.83 -5.97
N THR A 131 6.46 -4.58 -5.81
CA THR A 131 6.29 -3.98 -4.49
C THR A 131 4.84 -4.04 -4.02
N LEU A 132 4.50 -5.14 -3.36
CA LEU A 132 3.20 -5.37 -2.72
C LEU A 132 2.95 -4.40 -1.56
N ILE A 133 1.70 -3.95 -1.45
CA ILE A 133 1.22 -3.09 -0.38
C ILE A 133 0.10 -3.82 0.32
N THR A 134 0.30 -4.03 1.61
CA THR A 134 -0.71 -4.65 2.46
C THR A 134 -1.57 -3.56 3.10
N ARG A 135 -2.88 -3.64 2.88
CA ARG A 135 -3.88 -2.75 3.46
C ARG A 135 -4.92 -3.56 4.23
N ILE A 136 -5.46 -2.97 5.29
CA ILE A 136 -6.49 -3.57 6.13
C ILE A 136 -7.76 -2.72 5.99
N TYR A 137 -8.80 -3.33 5.45
CA TYR A 137 -10.10 -2.69 5.21
C TYR A 137 -11.13 -3.21 6.20
N ASP A 138 -11.88 -2.30 6.82
CA ASP A 138 -13.08 -2.67 7.57
C ASP A 138 -14.25 -2.81 6.59
N VAL A 139 -14.78 -4.02 6.46
CA VAL A 139 -15.81 -4.39 5.48
C VAL A 139 -17.12 -4.77 6.17
N ARG A 140 -17.34 -4.28 7.40
CA ARG A 140 -18.49 -4.71 8.21
C ARG A 140 -19.85 -4.52 7.54
N ASP A 141 -19.99 -3.49 6.73
CA ASP A 141 -21.17 -3.12 5.96
C ASP A 141 -21.29 -3.84 4.62
N LEU A 142 -20.20 -4.43 4.11
CA LEU A 142 -20.15 -5.09 2.80
C LEU A 142 -20.32 -6.60 2.85
N VAL A 143 -20.20 -7.22 4.03
CA VAL A 143 -20.29 -8.68 4.18
C VAL A 143 -21.57 -9.09 4.91
N ASP A 144 -22.26 -10.06 4.33
CA ASP A 144 -23.49 -10.60 4.89
C ASP A 144 -23.22 -11.63 5.99
N VAL A 145 -24.15 -11.71 6.93
CA VAL A 145 -24.21 -12.80 7.91
C VAL A 145 -25.09 -13.90 7.34
N VAL A 146 -24.62 -15.15 7.35
CA VAL A 146 -25.44 -16.28 6.88
C VAL A 146 -26.76 -16.34 7.66
N PRO A 147 -27.89 -16.60 6.97
CA PRO A 147 -29.20 -16.69 7.61
C PRO A 147 -29.20 -17.69 8.77
N GLN A 148 -29.98 -17.41 9.81
CA GLN A 148 -30.05 -18.26 11.01
C GLN A 148 -30.43 -19.71 10.70
N SER A 149 -31.18 -19.94 9.62
CA SER A 149 -31.54 -21.27 9.11
C SER A 149 -30.35 -22.13 8.66
N ALA A 150 -29.19 -21.52 8.35
CA ALA A 150 -27.99 -22.21 7.87
C ALA A 150 -26.93 -22.42 8.97
N TRP A 151 -27.15 -21.94 10.20
CA TRP A 151 -26.15 -21.99 11.28
C TRP A 151 -25.74 -23.42 11.68
N ASN A 152 -26.63 -24.39 11.49
CA ASN A 152 -26.36 -25.81 11.77
C ASN A 152 -25.26 -26.43 10.90
N ARG A 153 -24.83 -25.76 9.83
CA ARG A 153 -23.75 -26.19 8.93
C ARG A 153 -22.36 -25.71 9.36
N TYR A 154 -22.28 -24.85 10.37
CA TYR A 154 -21.05 -24.19 10.76
C TYR A 154 -20.66 -24.57 12.19
N SER A 155 -19.37 -24.86 12.37
CA SER A 155 -18.83 -25.30 13.66
C SER A 155 -18.32 -24.13 14.50
N GLN A 156 -18.10 -22.97 13.87
CA GLN A 156 -17.51 -21.79 14.48
C GLN A 156 -18.25 -20.52 14.08
N VAL A 157 -18.37 -19.58 15.02
CA VAL A 157 -19.06 -18.28 14.84
C VAL A 157 -18.46 -17.44 13.70
N TRP A 158 -17.16 -17.57 13.43
CA TRP A 158 -16.46 -16.87 12.34
C TRP A 158 -16.92 -17.25 10.95
N GLU A 159 -17.42 -18.48 10.79
CA GLU A 159 -17.90 -19.01 9.52
C GLU A 159 -19.29 -18.46 9.17
N LEU A 160 -19.88 -17.66 10.08
CA LEU A 160 -21.17 -17.03 9.87
C LEU A 160 -21.11 -15.78 9.00
N VAL A 161 -19.94 -15.34 8.56
CA VAL A 161 -19.76 -14.16 7.71
C VAL A 161 -19.20 -14.58 6.37
N ASP A 162 -19.88 -14.21 5.29
CA ASP A 162 -19.43 -14.53 3.94
C ASP A 162 -18.47 -13.47 3.40
N PHE A 163 -17.18 -13.69 3.62
CA PHE A 163 -16.12 -12.88 2.99
C PHE A 163 -15.83 -13.32 1.55
N ASN A 164 -16.17 -14.55 1.19
CA ASN A 164 -15.76 -15.13 -0.09
C ASN A 164 -16.43 -14.40 -1.25
N SER A 165 -17.73 -14.10 -1.13
CA SER A 165 -18.43 -13.31 -2.16
C SER A 165 -17.74 -11.97 -2.46
N LEU A 166 -17.23 -11.28 -1.43
CA LEU A 166 -16.50 -10.01 -1.60
C LEU A 166 -15.09 -10.23 -2.19
N ILE A 167 -14.38 -11.24 -1.69
CA ILE A 167 -13.04 -11.63 -2.20
C ILE A 167 -13.14 -12.02 -3.67
N ASP A 168 -14.15 -12.79 -4.06
CA ASP A 168 -14.39 -13.22 -5.44
C ASP A 168 -14.62 -12.01 -6.35
N VAL A 169 -15.45 -11.05 -5.93
CA VAL A 169 -15.66 -9.82 -6.72
C VAL A 169 -14.34 -9.05 -6.89
N ILE A 170 -13.59 -8.84 -5.82
CA ILE A 170 -12.30 -8.12 -5.89
C ILE A 170 -11.32 -8.83 -6.81
N THR A 171 -11.12 -10.13 -6.59
CA THR A 171 -10.10 -10.94 -7.31
C THR A 171 -10.45 -11.21 -8.76
N THR A 172 -11.73 -11.14 -9.14
CA THR A 172 -12.16 -11.36 -10.54
C THR A 172 -12.36 -10.08 -11.35
N THR A 173 -12.42 -8.92 -10.71
CA THR A 173 -12.69 -7.64 -11.39
C THR A 173 -11.50 -6.68 -11.42
N ILE A 174 -10.57 -6.77 -10.46
CA ILE A 174 -9.39 -5.92 -10.38
C ILE A 174 -8.18 -6.78 -10.74
N GLU A 175 -7.50 -6.48 -11.85
CA GLU A 175 -6.28 -7.19 -12.31
C GLU A 175 -6.29 -8.71 -12.04
N PRO A 176 -7.21 -9.49 -12.65
CA PRO A 176 -7.52 -10.86 -12.21
C PRO A 176 -6.34 -11.84 -12.30
N ASP A 177 -5.37 -11.55 -13.14
CA ASP A 177 -4.13 -12.29 -13.37
C ASP A 177 -3.06 -12.07 -12.28
N THR A 178 -3.25 -11.08 -11.41
CA THR A 178 -2.29 -10.74 -10.35
C THR A 178 -2.52 -11.47 -9.03
N TRP A 179 -3.65 -12.15 -8.84
CA TRP A 179 -4.03 -12.76 -7.56
C TRP A 179 -3.44 -14.16 -7.32
N ASP A 180 -3.20 -14.51 -6.05
CA ASP A 180 -2.68 -15.80 -5.59
C ASP A 180 -3.51 -17.00 -6.07
N ALA A 181 -4.82 -16.82 -6.19
CA ALA A 181 -5.76 -17.80 -6.72
C ALA A 181 -5.39 -18.29 -8.13
N VAL A 182 -4.70 -17.46 -8.92
CA VAL A 182 -4.21 -17.78 -10.27
C VAL A 182 -2.69 -17.83 -10.35
N GLY A 183 -1.99 -17.77 -9.22
CA GLY A 183 -0.53 -17.84 -9.13
C GLY A 183 0.19 -16.50 -9.23
N GLY A 184 -0.54 -15.38 -9.15
CA GLY A 184 0.03 -14.03 -9.08
C GLY A 184 0.48 -13.64 -7.66
N PRO A 185 1.16 -12.49 -7.52
CA PRO A 185 1.77 -12.06 -6.25
C PRO A 185 0.78 -11.42 -5.24
N ALA A 186 -0.41 -11.00 -5.67
CA ALA A 186 -1.41 -10.36 -4.81
C ALA A 186 -2.21 -11.38 -3.99
N SER A 187 -2.77 -10.97 -2.85
CA SER A 187 -3.61 -11.82 -2.00
C SER A 187 -4.69 -11.02 -1.29
N ALA A 188 -5.86 -11.63 -1.09
CA ALA A 188 -6.93 -11.07 -0.28
C ALA A 188 -7.40 -12.12 0.74
N ALA A 189 -7.35 -11.78 2.03
CA ALA A 189 -7.66 -12.71 3.10
C ALA A 189 -8.50 -12.06 4.20
N PRO A 190 -9.50 -12.77 4.73
CA PRO A 190 -10.29 -12.25 5.85
C PRO A 190 -9.49 -12.35 7.16
N TYR A 191 -9.52 -11.28 7.96
CA TYR A 191 -9.07 -11.35 9.34
C TYR A 191 -10.17 -11.94 10.22
N ARG A 192 -9.91 -13.13 10.78
CA ARG A 192 -10.92 -13.93 11.46
C ARG A 192 -11.06 -13.51 12.93
N ASN A 193 -11.98 -12.60 13.20
CA ASN A 193 -12.37 -12.15 14.54
C ASN A 193 -13.90 -11.88 14.63
N TRP A 194 -14.50 -11.90 15.82
CA TRP A 194 -15.98 -11.98 16.02
C TRP A 194 -16.58 -10.62 15.98
N ARG A 195 -15.78 -9.66 16.42
CA ARG A 195 -16.16 -8.27 16.55
C ARG A 195 -15.74 -7.46 15.34
N MET A 196 -14.82 -7.98 14.53
CA MET A 196 -14.20 -7.24 13.44
C MET A 196 -14.39 -8.02 12.14
N ARG A 197 -14.90 -7.34 11.12
CA ARG A 197 -15.01 -7.89 9.77
C ARG A 197 -13.98 -7.14 8.92
N LEU A 198 -12.73 -7.58 8.97
CA LEU A 198 -11.65 -6.93 8.23
C LEU A 198 -11.20 -7.81 7.08
N LEU A 199 -10.89 -7.17 5.96
CA LEU A 199 -10.24 -7.78 4.82
C LEU A 199 -8.81 -7.24 4.73
N VAL A 200 -7.83 -8.13 4.71
CA VAL A 200 -6.43 -7.80 4.48
C VAL A 200 -6.15 -8.05 3.01
N VAL A 201 -5.77 -7.01 2.28
CA VAL A 201 -5.44 -7.09 0.85
C VAL A 201 -4.00 -6.70 0.66
N SER A 202 -3.21 -7.57 0.06
CA SER A 202 -1.85 -7.30 -0.38
C SER A 202 -1.83 -7.29 -1.89
N GLN A 203 -1.59 -6.14 -2.51
CA GLN A 203 -1.58 -6.02 -3.96
C GLN A 203 -0.50 -5.02 -4.41
N THR A 204 -0.13 -5.10 -5.68
CA THR A 204 0.81 -4.18 -6.31
C THR A 204 0.19 -2.79 -6.39
N TRP A 205 1.01 -1.74 -6.42
CA TRP A 205 0.48 -0.38 -6.56
C TRP A 205 0.10 -0.15 -8.02
N GLN A 206 -1.19 -0.02 -8.33
CA GLN A 206 -1.62 0.57 -9.60
C GLN A 206 -2.17 1.97 -9.35
N ASN A 207 -1.76 2.91 -10.22
CA ASN A 207 -2.09 4.34 -10.15
C ASN A 207 -3.42 4.63 -10.83
#